data_AF-A0A2X1IX98-F1
#
_entry.id   AF-A0A2X1IX98-F1
#
_cell.length_a   1.000
_cell.length_b   1.000
_cell.length_c   1.000
_cell.angle_alpha   90.00
_cell.angle_beta   90.00
_cell.angle_gamma   90.00
#
_symmetry.space_group_name_H-M   'P 1'
#
loop_
_entity.id
_entity.type
_entity.pdbx_description
1 polymer ?
#
loop_
_entity_poly.entity_id
_entity_poly.type
_entity_poly.pdbx_seq_one_letter_code
_entity_poly.pdbx_strand_id
1 'polypeptide(L)'
;MQDEILQEQILIETEGERIGQINALSVIEFPGHPRAFGEPSRISCVVHIGDGEFTDIERKAGAWRQYPCERDDDHASVPDVGTTA
;
A
#
# COMPACT_ATOMS: atom_id res chain seq x y z
N MET A 1 0.60 0.29 -15.29
CA MET A 1 1.14 -0.17 -13.99
C MET A 1 2.13 -1.31 -14.08
N GLN A 2 1.75 -2.57 -14.40
CA GLN A 2 2.73 -3.67 -14.42
C GLN A 2 3.90 -3.38 -15.38
N ASP A 3 3.59 -2.93 -16.59
CA ASP A 3 4.63 -2.54 -17.55
C ASP A 3 5.49 -1.38 -17.05
N GLU A 4 4.92 -0.39 -16.33
CA GLU A 4 5.68 0.72 -15.75
C GLU A 4 6.65 0.26 -14.66
N ILE A 5 6.27 -0.76 -13.87
CA ILE A 5 7.17 -1.40 -12.90
C ILE A 5 8.31 -2.13 -13.64
N LEU A 6 7.98 -2.89 -14.69
CA LEU A 6 8.96 -3.60 -15.51
C LEU A 6 9.89 -2.67 -16.29
N GLN A 7 9.41 -1.47 -16.64
CA GLN A 7 10.17 -0.40 -17.28
C GLN A 7 10.89 0.51 -16.28
N GLU A 8 10.90 0.15 -14.99
CA GLU A 8 11.55 0.90 -13.91
C GLU A 8 11.06 2.35 -13.75
N GLN A 9 9.88 2.68 -14.27
CA GLN A 9 9.24 3.99 -14.09
C GLN A 9 8.59 4.08 -12.70
N ILE A 10 8.14 2.95 -12.17
CA ILE A 10 7.65 2.81 -10.79
C ILE A 10 8.60 1.85 -10.06
N LEU A 11 9.26 2.36 -9.02
CA LEU A 11 10.25 1.58 -8.26
C LEU A 11 9.57 0.75 -7.17
N ILE A 12 9.39 -0.54 -7.43
CA ILE A 12 8.92 -1.56 -6.48
C ILE A 12 10.00 -2.64 -6.38
N GLU A 13 10.55 -2.81 -5.18
CA GLU A 13 11.53 -3.86 -4.92
C GLU A 13 10.79 -5.13 -4.46
N THR A 14 10.90 -6.21 -5.22
CA THR A 14 10.25 -7.51 -4.90
C THR A 14 11.20 -8.52 -4.27
N GLU A 15 12.49 -8.21 -4.22
CA GLU A 15 13.55 -9.08 -3.70
C GLU A 15 14.49 -8.31 -2.78
N GLY A 16 15.16 -9.03 -1.88
CA GLY A 16 16.05 -8.45 -0.88
C GLY A 16 15.32 -7.82 0.30
N GLU A 17 16.07 -7.06 1.10
CA GLU A 17 15.56 -6.44 2.33
C GLU A 17 16.03 -4.99 2.44
N ARG A 18 15.13 -4.11 2.86
CA ARG A 18 15.40 -2.68 3.10
C ARG A 18 14.72 -2.20 4.38
N ILE A 19 15.51 -1.65 5.30
CA ILE A 19 14.99 -1.11 6.57
C ILE A 19 14.16 0.15 6.29
N GLY A 20 12.99 0.24 6.92
CA GLY A 20 12.12 1.41 6.83
C GLY A 20 11.37 1.50 5.51
N GLN A 21 11.28 0.43 4.72
CA GLN A 21 10.46 0.40 3.51
C GLN A 21 9.56 -0.83 3.53
N ILE A 22 8.35 -0.67 2.98
CA ILE A 22 7.38 -1.76 2.82
C ILE A 22 6.58 -1.55 1.55
N ASN A 23 6.21 -2.65 0.89
CA ASN A 23 5.27 -2.62 -0.23
C ASN A 23 3.85 -2.76 0.33
N ALA A 24 3.11 -1.65 0.35
CA ALA A 24 1.69 -1.66 0.61
C ALA A 24 0.93 -2.17 -0.62
N LEU A 25 -0.26 -2.73 -0.39
CA LEU A 25 -1.16 -3.17 -1.44
C LEU A 25 -2.51 -2.48 -1.24
N SER A 26 -2.89 -1.66 -2.21
CA SER A 26 -4.24 -1.08 -2.28
C SER A 26 -5.10 -1.95 -3.19
N VAL A 27 -6.38 -2.09 -2.86
CA VAL A 27 -7.36 -2.79 -3.71
C VAL A 27 -8.26 -1.75 -4.35
N ILE A 28 -8.38 -1.82 -5.67
CA ILE A 28 -9.18 -0.89 -6.45
C ILE A 28 -10.27 -1.68 -7.16
N GLU A 29 -11.51 -1.24 -6.96
CA GLU A 29 -12.68 -1.77 -7.62
C GLU A 29 -13.24 -0.75 -8.62
N PHE A 30 -13.54 -1.20 -9.82
CA PHE A 30 -14.18 -0.36 -10.84
C PHE A 30 -15.61 -0.82 -11.07
N PRO A 31 -16.61 0.07 -10.97
CA PRO A 31 -17.99 -0.28 -11.30
C PRO A 31 -18.10 -0.87 -12.71
N GLY A 32 -18.68 -2.06 -12.82
CA GLY A 32 -18.83 -2.78 -14.09
C GLY A 32 -17.66 -3.67 -14.49
N HIS A 33 -16.57 -3.71 -13.72
CA HIS A 33 -15.53 -4.72 -13.87
C HIS A 33 -15.71 -5.86 -12.85
N PRO A 34 -15.65 -7.13 -13.27
CA PRO A 34 -15.97 -8.26 -12.42
C PRO A 34 -14.86 -8.66 -11.44
N ARG A 35 -13.73 -7.95 -11.42
CA ARG A 35 -12.57 -8.27 -10.58
C ARG A 35 -11.94 -7.00 -10.05
N ALA A 36 -11.59 -7.02 -8.78
CA ALA A 36 -10.74 -6.02 -8.15
C ALA A 36 -9.29 -6.13 -8.66
N PHE A 37 -8.58 -5.01 -8.67
CA PHE A 37 -7.17 -4.94 -9.02
C PHE A 37 -6.34 -4.53 -7.81
N GLY A 38 -5.16 -5.14 -7.66
CA GLY A 38 -4.18 -4.75 -6.65
C GLY A 38 -3.20 -3.73 -7.20
N GLU A 39 -3.04 -2.62 -6.50
CA GLU A 39 -2.02 -1.61 -6.76
C GLU A 39 -0.95 -1.67 -5.67
N PRO A 40 0.25 -2.21 -5.97
CA PRO A 40 1.35 -2.15 -5.03
C PRO A 40 1.93 -0.73 -4.99
N SER A 41 2.19 -0.23 -3.78
CA SER A 41 2.81 1.08 -3.55
C SER A 41 3.94 0.97 -2.53
N ARG A 42 5.05 1.65 -2.77
CA ARG A 42 6.19 1.64 -1.85
C ARG A 42 6.04 2.74 -0.80
N ILE A 43 5.90 2.34 0.46
CA ILE A 43 5.87 3.24 1.61
C ILE A 43 7.25 3.26 2.27
N SER A 44 7.76 4.46 2.56
CA SER A 44 9.00 4.67 3.30
C SER A 44 8.75 5.33 4.65
N CYS A 45 9.47 4.89 5.68
CA CYS A 45 9.48 5.45 7.01
C CYS A 45 10.89 5.91 7.36
N VAL A 46 11.03 7.14 7.83
CA VAL A 46 12.30 7.70 8.30
C VAL A 46 12.12 8.18 9.72
N VAL A 47 13.04 7.74 10.60
CA VAL A 47 13.01 8.10 12.01
C VAL A 47 14.11 9.12 12.29
N HIS A 48 13.74 10.16 13.03
CA HIS A 48 14.66 11.19 13.51
C HIS A 48 14.52 11.30 15.03
N ILE A 49 15.59 11.72 15.71
CA ILE A 49 15.53 12.04 17.14
C ILE A 49 14.65 13.27 17.32
N GLY A 50 13.68 13.21 18.23
CA GLY A 50 12.75 14.31 18.51
C GLY A 50 11.71 13.94 19.57
N ASP A 51 10.66 14.73 19.67
CA ASP A 51 9.66 14.69 20.76
C ASP A 51 8.64 13.52 20.66
N GLY A 52 8.90 12.53 19.79
CA GLY A 52 8.02 11.37 19.61
C GLY A 52 6.81 11.64 18.70
N GLU A 53 6.87 12.66 17.85
CA GLU A 53 5.80 12.95 16.89
C GLU A 53 5.79 11.96 15.71
N PHE A 54 4.59 11.55 15.30
CA PHE A 54 4.40 10.78 14.06
C PHE A 54 3.89 11.70 12.96
N THR A 55 4.71 11.89 11.93
CA THR A 55 4.35 12.70 10.76
C THR A 55 4.03 11.81 9.58
N ASP A 56 2.76 11.85 9.19
CA ASP A 56 2.29 11.27 7.94
C ASP A 56 2.34 12.34 6.83
N ILE A 57 3.17 12.08 5.81
CA ILE A 57 3.41 13.01 4.71
C ILE A 57 2.22 13.10 3.75
N GLU A 58 1.62 11.98 3.34
CA GLU A 58 0.52 12.06 2.38
C GLU A 58 -0.72 12.71 3.05
N ARG A 59 -0.81 12.69 4.39
CA ARG A 59 -1.91 13.31 5.16
C ARG A 59 -1.79 14.79 5.18
N LYS A 60 -0.57 15.23 5.45
CA LYS A 60 -0.23 16.64 5.44
C LYS A 60 -0.34 17.22 4.03
N ALA A 61 0.01 16.46 3.00
CA ALA A 61 -0.13 16.87 1.61
C ALA A 61 -1.58 16.82 1.08
N GLY A 62 -2.49 16.15 1.80
CA GLY A 62 -3.88 15.97 1.38
C GLY A 62 -4.07 15.00 0.22
N ALA A 63 -3.05 14.20 -0.10
CA ALA A 63 -3.07 13.26 -1.23
C ALA A 63 -4.01 12.08 -0.98
N TRP A 64 -4.29 11.71 0.28
CA TRP A 64 -5.27 10.65 0.60
C TRP A 64 -6.71 10.95 0.16
N ARG A 65 -7.04 12.20 -0.19
CA ARG A 65 -8.42 12.59 -0.54
C ARG A 65 -8.97 11.83 -1.75
N GLN A 66 -8.10 11.22 -2.54
CA GLN A 66 -8.49 10.43 -3.70
C GLN A 66 -9.03 9.03 -3.35
N TYR A 67 -8.75 8.52 -2.15
CA TYR A 67 -9.22 7.21 -1.69
C TYR A 67 -10.39 7.39 -0.73
N PRO A 68 -11.65 7.23 -1.18
CA PRO A 68 -12.78 7.21 -0.27
C PRO A 68 -12.61 6.01 0.67
N CYS A 69 -12.62 6.26 1.98
CA CYS A 69 -12.84 5.22 2.97
C CYS A 69 -14.31 4.79 2.84
N GLU A 70 -14.59 3.85 1.94
CA GLU A 70 -15.82 3.10 1.96
C GLU A 70 -15.75 2.20 3.20
N ARG A 71 -16.71 2.35 4.11
CA ARG A 71 -16.79 1.48 5.29
C ARG A 71 -17.11 0.08 4.79
N ASP A 72 -16.10 -0.77 4.74
CA ASP A 72 -16.27 -2.21 4.56
C ASP A 72 -16.89 -2.80 5.84
N ASP A 73 -18.20 -2.61 6.01
CA ASP A 73 -19.00 -3.31 7.03
C ASP A 73 -19.25 -4.79 6.62
N ASP A 74 -18.76 -5.24 5.46
CA ASP A 74 -18.94 -6.60 4.95
C ASP A 74 -17.62 -7.40 4.99
N HIS A 75 -17.58 -8.36 5.93
CA HIS A 75 -16.62 -9.45 6.09
C HIS A 75 -15.76 -9.82 4.86
N ALA A 76 -14.55 -9.29 4.78
CA ALA A 76 -13.46 -9.97 4.09
C ALA A 76 -12.95 -11.10 4.99
N SER A 77 -13.40 -12.34 4.73
CA SER A 77 -12.78 -13.54 5.30
C SER A 77 -11.35 -13.61 4.78
N VAL A 78 -10.38 -13.18 5.59
CA VAL A 78 -8.96 -13.38 5.29
C VAL A 78 -8.72 -14.90 5.24
N PRO A 79 -8.30 -15.50 4.12
CA PRO A 79 -7.90 -16.89 4.15
C PRO A 79 -6.66 -17.00 5.04
N ASP A 80 -6.76 -17.82 6.08
CA ASP A 80 -5.66 -18.18 6.97
C ASP A 80 -4.51 -18.75 6.12
N VAL A 81 -3.51 -17.90 5.83
CA VAL A 81 -2.27 -18.36 5.23
C VAL A 81 -1.53 -19.07 6.34
N GLY A 82 -1.81 -20.38 6.45
CA GLY A 82 -1.27 -21.25 7.47
C GLY A 82 0.22 -21.01 7.66
N THR A 83 0.57 -20.58 8.86
CA THR A 83 1.93 -20.65 9.39
C THR A 83 2.37 -22.09 9.28
N THR A 84 3.16 -22.41 8.25
CA THR A 84 3.91 -23.66 8.24
C THR A 84 5.13 -23.42 9.09
N ALA A 85 5.22 -24.21 10.17
CA ALA A 85 6.25 -24.20 11.19
C ALA A 85 7.67 -24.44 10.65
#